data_AF-R5PF69-F1
#
_entry.id   AF-R5PF69-F1
#
_cell.length_a   1.000
_cell.length_b   1.000
_cell.length_c   1.000
_cell.angle_alpha   90.00
_cell.angle_beta   90.00
_cell.angle_gamma   90.00
#
_symmetry.space_group_name_H-M   'P 1'
#
loop_
_entity.id
_entity.type
_entity.pdbx_description
1 polymer ?
#
loop_
_entity_poly.entity_id
_entity_poly.type
_entity_poly.pdbx_seq_one_letter_code
_entity_poly.pdbx_strand_id
1 'polypeptide(L)'
;MADIFFDDVNTTNLKIVYIIYIGKNADNLNVYHFLLSENCEDTFAEGWNEKPSCNISHEILKPDDTQYEYVKELKTNIKLDLAQDSCCTSMQDCRDHIIALAFENLDDAEEYPEDGRIVIHFGDYIDDVESMLAKRDLRMRYI
;
A
#
# COMPACT_ATOMS: atom_id res chain seq x y z
N MET A 1 -6.47 -22.04 23.44
CA MET A 1 -5.34 -21.33 22.82
C MET A 1 -5.62 -19.87 23.06
N ALA A 2 -4.68 -19.15 23.67
CA ALA A 2 -4.89 -17.76 24.04
C ALA A 2 -4.92 -16.92 22.77
N ASP A 3 -6.04 -16.22 22.55
CA ASP A 3 -6.09 -15.05 21.68
C ASP A 3 -5.10 -14.04 22.27
N ILE A 4 -3.97 -13.88 21.61
CA ILE A 4 -3.05 -12.78 21.91
C ILE A 4 -3.76 -11.53 21.40
N PHE A 5 -4.34 -10.78 22.33
CA PHE A 5 -4.87 -9.45 22.04
C PHE A 5 -3.71 -8.58 21.54
N PHE A 6 -3.72 -8.25 20.25
CA PHE A 6 -2.84 -7.26 19.62
C PHE A 6 -3.27 -5.81 19.98
N ASP A 7 -3.84 -5.60 21.17
CA ASP A 7 -4.52 -4.34 21.54
C ASP A 7 -3.57 -3.25 22.06
N ASP A 8 -2.25 -3.47 22.07
CA ASP A 8 -1.28 -2.54 22.68
C ASP A 8 -0.16 -2.08 21.73
N VAL A 9 -0.32 -2.26 20.41
CA VAL A 9 0.54 -1.55 19.45
C VAL A 9 0.00 -0.13 19.32
N ASN A 10 0.78 0.86 19.74
CA ASN A 10 0.46 2.27 19.50
C ASN A 10 0.63 2.57 18.01
N THR A 11 -0.44 2.39 17.23
CA THR A 11 -0.41 2.52 15.76
C THR A 11 -0.52 3.96 15.27
N THR A 12 -0.69 4.93 16.17
CA THR A 12 -1.08 6.31 15.84
C THR A 12 -0.04 7.03 14.97
N ASN A 13 1.20 6.53 14.92
CA ASN A 13 2.29 7.09 14.13
C ASN A 13 2.71 6.24 12.92
N LEU A 14 2.08 5.07 12.70
CA LEU A 14 2.45 4.19 11.61
C LEU A 14 1.98 4.76 10.27
N LYS A 15 2.89 4.80 9.31
CA LYS A 15 2.65 5.30 7.96
C LYS A 15 2.93 4.22 6.93
N ILE A 16 2.23 4.29 5.80
CA ILE A 16 2.43 3.36 4.70
C ILE A 16 3.64 3.79 3.89
N VAL A 17 4.64 2.91 3.78
CA VAL A 17 5.87 3.18 3.04
C VAL A 17 5.96 2.41 1.73
N TYR A 18 5.24 1.28 1.62
CA TYR A 18 5.21 0.48 0.39
C TYR A 18 3.98 -0.44 0.38
N ILE A 19 3.54 -0.84 -0.81
CA ILE A 19 2.42 -1.77 -1.00
C ILE A 19 2.83 -2.86 -2.00
N ILE A 20 2.63 -4.12 -1.63
CA ILE A 20 2.95 -5.29 -2.47
C ILE A 20 1.64 -5.95 -2.91
N TYR A 21 1.49 -6.23 -4.20
CA TYR A 21 0.45 -7.14 -4.68
C TYR A 21 0.93 -8.58 -4.59
N ILE A 22 0.24 -9.40 -3.80
CA ILE A 22 0.60 -10.81 -3.57
C ILE A 22 -0.03 -11.73 -4.61
N GLY A 23 -1.17 -11.32 -5.18
CA GLY A 23 -1.95 -12.14 -6.10
C GLY A 23 -3.41 -12.25 -5.66
N LYS A 24 -4.06 -13.35 -6.06
CA LYS A 24 -5.43 -13.65 -5.67
C LYS A 24 -5.51 -14.81 -4.70
N ASN A 25 -6.40 -14.71 -3.72
CA ASN A 25 -6.68 -15.81 -2.80
C ASN A 25 -7.66 -16.84 -3.42
N ALA A 26 -8.01 -17.88 -2.65
CA ALA A 26 -8.96 -18.91 -3.08
C ALA A 26 -10.37 -18.37 -3.40
N ASP A 27 -10.74 -17.21 -2.85
CA ASP A 27 -12.01 -16.53 -3.08
C ASP A 27 -11.93 -15.53 -4.26
N ASN A 28 -10.83 -15.54 -5.03
CA ASN A 28 -10.57 -14.64 -6.16
C ASN A 28 -10.49 -13.14 -5.76
N LEU A 29 -10.24 -12.85 -4.48
CA LEU A 29 -9.95 -11.50 -3.98
C LEU A 29 -8.47 -11.18 -4.18
N ASN A 30 -8.19 -9.95 -4.61
CA ASN A 30 -6.85 -9.39 -4.66
C ASN A 30 -6.31 -9.26 -3.24
N VAL A 31 -5.04 -9.65 -3.05
CA VAL A 31 -4.34 -9.61 -1.77
C VAL A 31 -3.20 -8.61 -1.86
N TYR A 32 -3.20 -7.63 -0.96
CA TYR A 32 -2.17 -6.59 -0.88
C TYR A 32 -1.55 -6.58 0.51
N HIS A 33 -0.23 -6.45 0.58
CA HIS A 33 0.52 -6.26 1.82
C HIS A 33 1.00 -4.82 1.90
N PHE A 34 0.66 -4.15 3.00
CA PHE A 34 1.01 -2.77 3.30
C PHE A 34 2.14 -2.78 4.30
N LEU A 35 3.28 -2.24 3.92
CA LEU A 35 4.46 -2.12 4.76
C LEU A 35 4.34 -0.82 5.53
N LEU A 36 4.44 -0.90 6.85
CA LEU A 36 4.21 0.20 7.75
C LEU A 36 5.48 0.56 8.50
N SER A 37 5.82 1.85 8.53
CA SER A 37 6.91 2.36 9.34
C SER A 37 6.50 3.59 10.17
N GLU A 38 7.03 3.71 11.39
CA GLU A 38 7.02 4.95 12.18
C GLU A 38 7.97 6.01 11.59
N ASN A 39 9.03 5.60 10.87
CA ASN A 39 10.06 6.48 10.32
C ASN A 39 10.11 6.41 8.79
N CYS A 40 9.03 6.85 8.13
CA CYS A 40 8.91 6.84 6.68
C CYS A 40 9.97 7.69 5.94
N GLU A 41 10.54 8.71 6.59
CA GLU A 41 11.49 9.62 5.95
C GLU A 41 12.78 8.91 5.50
N ASP A 42 13.21 7.91 6.28
CA ASP A 42 14.43 7.14 6.00
C ASP A 42 14.15 5.91 5.11
N THR A 43 12.88 5.64 4.77
CA THR A 43 12.52 4.52 3.90
C THR A 43 12.87 4.84 2.45
N PHE A 44 13.70 3.99 1.86
CA PHE A 44 14.17 4.07 0.49
C PHE A 44 14.70 2.70 0.05
N ALA A 45 14.47 2.30 -1.19
CA ALA A 45 15.08 1.09 -1.76
C ALA A 45 15.89 1.42 -3.01
N GLU A 46 16.77 0.50 -3.39
CA GLU A 46 17.53 0.61 -4.64
C GLU A 46 16.57 0.75 -5.83
N GLY A 47 16.95 1.59 -6.80
CA GLY A 47 16.15 1.80 -8.00
C GLY A 47 14.96 2.74 -7.85
N TRP A 48 14.69 3.31 -6.67
CA TRP A 48 13.57 4.26 -6.51
C TRP A 48 13.71 5.52 -7.35
N ASN A 49 14.92 5.92 -7.68
CA ASN A 49 15.24 7.04 -8.57
C ASN A 49 15.13 6.69 -10.06
N GLU A 50 15.00 5.40 -10.42
CA GLU A 50 14.94 4.96 -11.80
C GLU A 50 13.56 5.23 -12.41
N LYS A 51 13.58 5.69 -13.66
CA LYS A 51 12.38 6.09 -14.38
C LYS A 51 12.34 5.43 -15.76
N PRO A 52 11.33 4.60 -16.06
CA PRO A 52 10.20 4.25 -15.21
C PRO A 52 10.47 3.16 -14.17
N SER A 53 9.68 3.13 -13.09
CA SER A 53 9.73 2.10 -12.04
C SER A 53 9.58 0.69 -12.59
N CYS A 54 8.70 0.49 -13.58
CA CYS A 54 8.37 -0.85 -14.11
C CYS A 54 9.56 -1.60 -14.74
N ASN A 55 10.68 -0.92 -14.98
CA ASN A 55 11.92 -1.54 -15.49
C ASN A 55 12.77 -2.20 -14.40
N ILE A 56 12.47 -1.95 -13.12
CA ILE A 56 13.19 -2.49 -11.99
C ILE A 56 12.36 -3.63 -11.38
N SER A 57 13.01 -4.72 -10.99
CA SER A 57 12.31 -5.84 -10.37
C SER A 57 11.74 -5.43 -9.00
N HIS A 58 10.59 -5.99 -8.64
CA HIS A 58 9.94 -5.71 -7.36
C HIS A 58 10.82 -6.06 -6.15
N GLU A 59 11.67 -7.10 -6.27
CA GLU A 59 12.64 -7.48 -5.22
C GLU A 59 13.67 -6.37 -4.94
N ILE A 60 14.02 -5.56 -5.95
CA ILE A 60 14.95 -4.44 -5.81
C ILE A 60 14.21 -3.21 -5.26
N LEU A 61 12.98 -2.96 -5.74
CA LEU A 61 12.17 -1.81 -5.31
C LEU A 61 11.54 -1.97 -3.91
N LYS A 62 11.47 -3.18 -3.37
CA LYS A 62 10.95 -3.42 -2.02
C LYS A 62 11.95 -2.86 -0.98
N PRO A 63 11.51 -2.04 -0.01
CA PRO A 63 12.34 -1.67 1.13
C PRO A 63 12.85 -2.88 1.90
N ASP A 64 14.03 -2.74 2.50
CA ASP A 64 14.62 -3.77 3.36
C ASP A 64 13.74 -4.00 4.60
N ASP A 65 13.77 -5.23 5.14
CA ASP A 65 12.98 -5.63 6.31
C ASP A 65 13.30 -4.79 7.57
N THR A 66 14.43 -4.06 7.58
CA THR A 66 14.78 -3.11 8.66
C THR A 66 14.14 -1.73 8.52
N GLN A 67 13.47 -1.44 7.39
CA GLN A 67 12.88 -0.11 7.09
C GLN A 67 11.36 -0.07 7.28
N TYR A 68 10.76 -1.12 7.84
CA TYR A 68 9.36 -1.18 8.23
C TYR A 68 9.19 -2.12 9.43
N GLU A 69 8.22 -1.84 10.29
CA GLU A 69 8.03 -2.60 11.54
C GLU A 69 6.84 -3.55 11.48
N TYR A 70 5.85 -3.24 10.64
CA TYR A 70 4.62 -4.03 10.56
C TYR A 70 4.16 -4.23 9.12
N VAL A 71 3.42 -5.32 8.93
CA VAL A 71 2.71 -5.59 7.68
C VAL A 71 1.23 -5.76 7.98
N LYS A 72 0.38 -5.06 7.22
CA LYS A 72 -1.06 -5.31 7.21
C LYS A 72 -1.49 -5.85 5.85
N GLU A 73 -2.40 -6.82 5.87
CA GLU A 73 -2.99 -7.41 4.68
C GLU A 73 -4.38 -6.85 4.40
N LEU A 74 -4.61 -6.44 3.16
CA LEU A 74 -5.92 -6.13 2.61
C LEU A 74 -6.33 -7.24 1.62
N LYS A 75 -7.53 -7.79 1.80
CA LYS A 75 -8.18 -8.67 0.82
C LYS A 75 -9.40 -7.96 0.25
N THR A 76 -9.46 -7.78 -1.06
CA THR A 76 -10.50 -6.96 -1.69
C THR A 76 -10.80 -7.42 -3.12
N ASN A 77 -12.02 -7.16 -3.60
CA ASN A 77 -12.38 -7.32 -5.01
C ASN A 77 -11.90 -6.13 -5.87
N ILE A 78 -11.52 -5.02 -5.25
CA ILE A 78 -11.00 -3.82 -5.93
C ILE A 78 -9.58 -4.10 -6.43
N LYS A 79 -9.30 -3.76 -7.68
CA LYS A 79 -7.93 -3.78 -8.23
C LYS A 79 -7.28 -2.43 -7.93
N LEU A 80 -6.11 -2.45 -7.31
CA LEU A 80 -5.24 -1.29 -7.16
C LEU A 80 -4.13 -1.33 -8.20
N ASP A 81 -3.89 -0.18 -8.85
CA ASP A 81 -2.65 0.06 -9.58
C ASP A 81 -1.61 0.61 -8.61
N LEU A 82 -0.37 0.14 -8.73
CA LEU A 82 0.72 0.44 -7.79
C LEU A 82 1.83 1.23 -8.48
N ALA A 83 2.44 2.17 -7.76
CA ALA A 83 3.47 3.06 -8.32
C ALA A 83 4.69 2.31 -8.88
N GLN A 84 5.05 1.17 -8.29
CA GLN A 84 6.18 0.35 -8.76
C GLN A 84 5.95 -0.27 -10.14
N ASP A 85 4.69 -0.40 -10.56
CA ASP A 85 4.32 -0.95 -11.86
C ASP A 85 4.18 0.14 -12.93
N SER A 86 4.42 1.41 -12.58
CA SER A 86 4.31 2.53 -13.50
C SER A 86 5.40 2.49 -14.57
N CYS A 87 4.98 2.61 -15.83
CA CYS A 87 5.89 2.78 -16.97
C CYS A 87 6.13 4.24 -17.37
N CYS A 88 5.73 5.20 -16.53
CA CYS A 88 5.87 6.64 -16.79
C CYS A 88 6.55 7.43 -15.66
N THR A 89 6.68 6.86 -14.47
CA THR A 89 7.13 7.55 -13.25
C THR A 89 8.08 6.66 -12.46
N SER A 90 8.79 7.24 -11.50
CA SER A 90 9.66 6.51 -10.56
C SER A 90 8.97 6.33 -9.19
N MET A 91 9.54 5.51 -8.30
CA MET A 91 9.10 5.46 -6.90
C MET A 91 9.47 6.75 -6.15
N GLN A 92 10.52 7.45 -6.58
CA GLN A 92 10.87 8.77 -6.07
C GLN A 92 9.75 9.78 -6.35
N ASP A 93 9.14 9.77 -7.54
CA ASP A 93 7.97 10.61 -7.85
C ASP A 93 6.81 10.34 -6.86
N CYS A 94 6.66 9.09 -6.40
CA CYS A 94 5.67 8.72 -5.38
C CYS A 94 6.05 9.25 -3.99
N ARG A 95 7.31 9.07 -3.57
CA ARG A 95 7.83 9.57 -2.28
C ARG A 95 7.72 11.09 -2.18
N ASP A 96 7.91 11.80 -3.28
CA ASP A 96 7.81 13.26 -3.36
C ASP A 96 6.36 13.76 -3.53
N HIS A 97 5.36 12.86 -3.38
CA HIS A 97 3.93 13.15 -3.53
C HIS A 97 3.50 13.72 -4.90
N ILE A 98 4.25 13.42 -5.97
CA ILE A 98 3.85 13.75 -7.34
C ILE A 98 2.78 12.78 -7.83
N ILE A 99 2.86 11.51 -7.43
CA ILE A 99 1.87 10.47 -7.69
C ILE A 99 1.47 9.74 -6.39
N ALA A 100 0.39 8.96 -6.46
CA ALA A 100 -0.02 8.06 -5.40
C ALA A 100 0.81 6.76 -5.42
N LEU A 101 0.96 6.14 -4.25
CA LEU A 101 1.59 4.84 -4.05
C LEU A 101 0.69 3.71 -4.57
N ALA A 102 -0.60 3.83 -4.30
CA ALA A 102 -1.62 2.97 -4.86
C ALA A 102 -2.91 3.74 -5.12
N PHE A 103 -3.65 3.35 -6.14
CA PHE A 103 -4.99 3.89 -6.38
C PHE A 103 -5.87 2.83 -7.04
N GLU A 104 -7.18 2.93 -6.80
CA GLU A 104 -8.17 2.04 -7.43
C GLU A 104 -8.11 2.15 -8.96
N ASN A 105 -7.87 1.05 -9.64
CA ASN A 105 -7.95 0.96 -11.09
C ASN A 105 -9.41 1.12 -11.52
N LEU A 106 -9.65 2.02 -12.47
CA LEU A 106 -10.99 2.33 -12.99
C LEU A 106 -11.16 1.97 -14.47
N ASP A 107 -10.24 1.21 -15.06
CA ASP A 107 -10.25 0.90 -16.50
C ASP A 107 -11.52 0.11 -16.89
N ASP A 108 -11.99 -0.74 -15.99
CA ASP A 108 -13.19 -1.56 -16.14
C ASP A 108 -14.42 -0.98 -15.38
N ALA A 109 -14.32 0.23 -14.83
CA ALA A 109 -15.41 0.84 -14.06
C ALA A 109 -16.44 1.49 -14.98
N GLU A 110 -17.73 1.11 -14.81
CA GLU A 110 -18.84 1.75 -15.55
C GLU A 110 -19.11 3.17 -15.05
N GLU A 111 -18.97 3.39 -13.75
CA GLU A 111 -19.22 4.67 -13.08
C GLU A 111 -18.11 4.99 -12.07
N TYR A 112 -17.95 6.27 -11.76
CA TYR A 112 -17.02 6.70 -10.72
C TYR A 112 -17.54 6.28 -9.33
N PRO A 113 -16.70 5.76 -8.41
CA PRO A 113 -17.17 5.31 -7.10
C PRO A 113 -17.85 6.44 -6.30
N GLU A 114 -19.08 6.21 -5.83
CA GLU A 114 -19.87 7.21 -5.09
C GLU A 114 -19.17 7.67 -3.80
N ASP A 115 -18.53 6.74 -3.08
CA ASP A 115 -17.78 7.03 -1.84
C ASP A 115 -16.38 7.61 -2.09
N GLY A 116 -16.07 7.95 -3.35
CA GLY A 116 -14.76 8.41 -3.79
C GLY A 116 -13.80 7.26 -4.16
N ARG A 117 -12.83 7.59 -5.00
CA ARG A 117 -11.78 6.66 -5.42
C ARG A 117 -10.79 6.43 -4.28
N ILE A 118 -10.38 5.17 -4.08
CA ILE A 118 -9.28 4.85 -3.17
C ILE A 118 -7.99 5.41 -3.76
N VAL A 119 -7.31 6.27 -3.00
CA VAL A 119 -6.00 6.85 -3.34
C VAL A 119 -5.16 6.84 -2.06
N ILE A 120 -3.96 6.29 -2.15
CA ILE A 120 -3.05 6.09 -1.02
C ILE A 120 -1.71 6.65 -1.42
N HIS A 121 -1.18 7.59 -0.65
CA HIS A 121 0.13 8.17 -0.85
C HIS A 121 1.17 7.52 0.07
N PHE A 122 2.42 7.61 -0.36
CA PHE A 122 3.55 7.32 0.51
C PHE A 122 3.47 8.24 1.75
N GLY A 123 3.69 7.69 2.94
CA GLY A 123 3.66 8.46 4.18
C GLY A 123 2.26 8.72 4.76
N ASP A 124 1.19 8.24 4.13
CA ASP A 124 -0.16 8.32 4.71
C ASP A 124 -0.22 7.53 6.01
N TYR A 125 -0.87 8.11 7.03
CA TYR A 125 -1.13 7.41 8.29
C TYR A 125 -2.05 6.22 8.08
N ILE A 126 -1.73 5.10 8.72
CA ILE A 126 -2.54 3.88 8.59
C ILE A 126 -3.99 4.09 9.03
N ASP A 127 -4.22 4.89 10.07
CA ASP A 127 -5.55 5.16 10.59
C ASP A 127 -6.43 5.91 9.57
N ASP A 128 -5.84 6.82 8.79
CA ASP A 128 -6.53 7.55 7.73
C ASP A 128 -6.90 6.62 6.56
N VAL A 129 -5.96 5.74 6.17
CA VAL A 129 -6.21 4.75 5.12
C VAL A 129 -7.24 3.72 5.54
N GLU A 130 -7.19 3.21 6.78
CA GLU A 130 -8.20 2.30 7.29
C GLU A 130 -9.57 2.98 7.39
N SER A 131 -9.62 4.26 7.78
CA SER A 131 -10.86 5.04 7.78
C SER A 131 -11.44 5.24 6.37
N MET A 132 -10.59 5.48 5.37
CA MET A 132 -11.00 5.55 3.97
C MET A 132 -11.54 4.21 3.48
N LEU A 133 -10.80 3.11 3.70
CA LEU A 133 -11.20 1.76 3.34
C LEU A 133 -12.50 1.36 4.05
N ALA A 134 -12.68 1.78 5.30
CA ALA A 134 -13.82 1.42 6.10
C ALA A 134 -15.15 1.98 5.57
N LYS A 135 -15.13 3.12 4.88
CA LYS A 135 -16.31 3.68 4.19
C LYS A 135 -16.85 2.73 3.12
N ARG A 136 -16.01 1.81 2.62
CA ARG A 136 -16.34 0.83 1.59
C ARG A 136 -16.41 -0.61 2.11
N ASP A 137 -16.62 -0.76 3.42
CA ASP A 137 -16.67 -2.07 4.11
C ASP A 137 -15.39 -2.92 3.94
N LEU A 138 -14.26 -2.27 3.69
CA LEU A 138 -12.96 -2.93 3.62
C LEU A 138 -12.26 -2.85 4.99
N ARG A 139 -11.50 -3.90 5.31
CA ARG A 139 -10.74 -4.02 6.56
C ARG A 139 -9.38 -4.65 6.28
N MET A 140 -8.37 -4.16 6.99
CA MET A 140 -7.02 -4.71 6.96
C MET A 140 -6.77 -5.52 8.24
N ARG A 141 -5.78 -6.41 8.21
CA ARG A 141 -5.37 -7.21 9.38
C ARG A 141 -3.85 -7.31 9.46
N TYR A 142 -3.30 -7.28 10.66
CA TYR A 142 -1.89 -7.62 10.88
C TYR A 142 -1.63 -9.08 10.53
N ILE A 143 -0.45 -9.36 9.98
CA ILE A 143 0.02 -10.69 9.60
C ILE A 143 1.41 -11.00 10.15
#